data_AF-W0B8K5-F1
#
_entry.id   AF-W0B8K5-F1
#
_cell.length_a   1.000
_cell.length_b   1.000
_cell.length_c   1.000
_cell.angle_alpha   90.00
_cell.angle_beta   90.00
_cell.angle_gamma   90.00
#
_symmetry.space_group_name_H-M   'P 1'
#
loop_
_entity.id
_entity.type
_entity.pdbx_description
1 polymer ?
#
loop_
_entity_poly.entity_id
_entity_poly.type
_entity_poly.pdbx_seq_one_letter_code
_entity_poly.pdbx_strand_id
1 'polypeptide(L)' 'MECIIEFQKPLVRYEFSCRTKQKILLEVLLKYSKLNLIDLALMLDISIATLLNAYKGKEFLQGKPAINLVHLLFIFFGE' A
#
# COMPACT_ATOMS: atom_id res chain seq x y z
N MET A 1 -11.19 -8.04 -10.41
CA MET A 1 -10.72 -6.66 -10.75
C MET A 1 -9.29 -6.55 -10.25
N GLU A 2 -8.33 -6.56 -11.16
CA GLU A 2 -6.90 -6.43 -10.85
C GLU A 2 -6.54 -4.94 -10.76
N CYS A 3 -5.67 -4.58 -9.80
CA CYS A 3 -5.20 -3.21 -9.65
C CYS A 3 -3.82 -3.11 -10.31
N ILE A 4 -3.83 -2.62 -11.56
CA ILE A 4 -2.64 -2.38 -12.36
C ILE A 4 -2.34 -0.88 -12.26
N ILE A 5 -1.15 -0.53 -11.80
CA ILE A 5 -0.69 0.85 -11.75
C ILE A 5 0.44 1.00 -12.76
N GLU A 6 0.24 1.84 -13.77
CA GLU A 6 1.24 2.17 -14.78
C GLU A 6 1.90 3.51 -14.43
N PHE A 7 3.24 3.52 -14.37
CA PHE A 7 4.03 4.72 -14.11
C PHE A 7 4.91 5.06 -15.32
N GLN A 8 4.98 6.34 -15.69
CA GLN A 8 5.82 6.82 -16.78
C GLN A 8 7.25 7.09 -16.28
N LYS A 9 8.15 6.14 -16.61
CA LYS A 9 9.63 6.10 -16.55
C LYS A 9 10.31 5.46 -15.31
N PRO A 10 11.18 4.45 -15.51
CA PRO A 10 11.06 3.41 -16.55
C PRO A 10 9.74 2.67 -16.31
N LEU A 11 9.10 2.18 -17.37
CA LEU A 11 7.83 1.45 -17.30
C LEU A 11 8.02 0.16 -16.48
N VAL A 12 7.93 0.25 -15.16
CA VAL A 12 7.85 -0.91 -14.29
C VAL A 12 6.38 -1.13 -13.99
N ARG A 13 5.79 -2.03 -14.78
CA ARG A 13 4.41 -2.47 -14.60
C ARG A 13 4.38 -3.38 -13.37
N TYR A 14 4.10 -2.80 -12.21
CA TYR A 14 3.98 -3.56 -10.98
C TYR A 14 2.54 -4.04 -10.79
N GLU A 15 2.36 -5.34 -10.87
CA GLU A 15 1.11 -5.99 -10.51
C GLU A 15 0.99 -6.08 -8.99
N PHE A 16 0.31 -5.10 -8.40
CA PHE A 16 0.05 -4.98 -6.95
C PHE A 16 -1.23 -5.69 -6.49
N SER A 17 -1.86 -6.49 -7.37
CA SER A 17 -3.07 -7.29 -7.12
C SER A 17 -2.86 -8.50 -6.19
N CYS A 18 -1.81 -8.52 -5.37
CA CYS A 18 -1.48 -9.67 -4.52
C CYS A 18 -1.54 -9.29 -3.04
N ARG A 19 -2.41 -9.97 -2.30
CA ARG A 19 -2.58 -9.83 -0.84
C ARG A 19 -1.24 -9.90 -0.09
N THR A 20 -0.39 -10.86 -0.46
CA THR A 20 0.94 -11.05 0.15
C THR A 20 1.87 -9.87 -0.09
N LYS A 21 1.86 -9.30 -1.31
CA LYS A 21 2.71 -8.14 -1.64
C LYS A 21 2.28 -6.91 -0.85
N GLN A 22 0.99 -6.59 -0.83
CA GLN A 22 0.50 -5.42 -0.10
C GLN A 22 0.70 -5.55 1.42
N LYS A 23 0.53 -6.75 1.97
CA LYS A 23 0.87 -7.02 3.37
C LYS A 23 2.34 -6.68 3.68
N ILE A 24 3.27 -7.15 2.84
CA ILE A 24 4.71 -6.87 3.03
C ILE A 24 4.97 -5.36 2.98
N LEU A 25 4.35 -4.63 2.05
CA LEU A 25 4.51 -3.17 1.97
C LEU A 25 3.99 -2.46 3.22
N LEU A 26 2.83 -2.90 3.74
CA LEU A 26 2.27 -2.38 4.98
C LEU A 26 3.18 -2.67 6.18
N GLU A 27 3.76 -3.86 6.26
CA GLU A 27 4.74 -4.22 7.30
C GLU A 27 6.00 -3.35 7.22
N VAL A 28 6.53 -3.14 6.01
CA VAL A 28 7.69 -2.26 5.78
C VAL A 28 7.38 -0.83 6.18
N LEU A 29 6.25 -0.28 5.74
CA LEU A 29 5.84 1.07 6.12
C LEU A 29 5.70 1.18 7.64
N LEU A 30 4.90 0.34 8.29
CA LEU A 30 4.71 0.43 9.75
C LEU A 30 6.02 0.25 10.54
N LYS A 31 6.94 -0.57 10.06
CA LYS A 31 8.20 -0.83 10.75
C LYS A 31 9.23 0.29 10.60
N TYR A 32 9.29 0.94 9.43
CA TYR A 32 10.40 1.85 9.11
C TYR A 32 9.99 3.32 8.94
N SER A 33 8.70 3.65 8.74
CA SER A 33 8.23 5.02 8.50
C SER A 33 7.85 5.80 9.78
N LYS A 34 7.99 5.20 10.98
CA LYS A 34 7.45 5.71 12.26
C LYS A 34 5.93 5.95 12.29
N LEU A 35 5.21 5.62 11.21
CA LEU A 35 3.75 5.71 11.16
C LEU A 35 3.14 4.63 12.04
N ASN A 36 2.12 5.01 12.82
CA ASN A 36 1.25 4.03 13.44
C ASN A 36 0.12 3.63 12.48
N LEU A 37 -0.68 2.65 12.88
CA LEU A 37 -1.74 2.09 12.05
C LEU A 37 -2.88 3.10 11.76
N ILE A 38 -3.09 4.07 12.66
CA ILE A 38 -4.07 5.15 12.49
C ILE A 38 -3.56 6.15 11.45
N ASP A 39 -2.32 6.58 11.58
CA ASP A 39 -1.69 7.53 10.63
C ASP A 39 -1.73 6.95 9.21
N LEU A 40 -1.36 5.68 9.08
CA LEU A 40 -1.35 5.00 7.78
C LEU A 40 -2.77 4.85 7.21
N ALA A 41 -3.78 4.56 8.02
CA ALA A 41 -5.17 4.49 7.56
C ALA A 41 -5.66 5.85 7.03
N LEU A 42 -5.31 6.94 7.73
CA LEU A 42 -5.62 8.30 7.30
C LEU A 42 -4.94 8.67 5.98
N MET A 43 -3.64 8.36 5.83
CA MET A 43 -2.91 8.64 4.58
C MET A 43 -3.44 7.81 3.39
N LEU A 44 -3.95 6.61 3.65
CA LEU A 44 -4.54 5.74 2.64
C LEU A 44 -6.01 6.06 2.35
N ASP A 45 -6.63 6.99 3.09
CA ASP A 45 -8.04 7.38 2.95
C ASP A 45 -8.99 6.17 3.14
N ILE A 46 -8.70 5.34 4.15
CA ILE A 46 -9.47 4.13 4.49
C ILE A 46 -9.71 3.99 5.99
N SER A 47 -10.66 3.13 6.36
CA SER A 47 -10.86 2.78 7.77
C SER A 47 -9.72 1.93 8.32
N ILE A 48 -9.47 2.06 9.63
CA ILE A 48 -8.53 1.18 10.37
C ILE A 48 -8.90 -0.30 10.21
N ALA A 49 -10.19 -0.63 10.18
CA ALA A 49 -10.65 -2.00 10.01
C ALA A 49 -10.24 -2.58 8.65
N THR A 50 -10.39 -1.78 7.59
CA THR A 50 -9.95 -2.15 6.23
C THR A 50 -8.44 -2.33 6.17
N LEU A 51 -7.67 -1.41 6.79
CA LEU A 51 -6.23 -1.53 6.88
C LEU A 51 -5.79 -2.78 7.65
N LEU A 52 -6.45 -3.10 8.76
CA LEU A 52 -6.19 -4.31 9.54
C LEU A 52 -6.48 -5.59 8.76
N ASN A 53 -7.54 -5.62 7.95
CA ASN A 53 -7.84 -6.75 7.09
C ASN A 53 -6.78 -6.93 6.00
N ALA A 54 -6.31 -5.83 5.40
CA ALA A 54 -5.21 -5.85 4.43
C ALA A 54 -3.89 -6.30 5.07
N TYR A 55 -3.56 -5.77 6.26
CA TYR A 55 -2.37 -6.13 7.03
C TYR A 55 -2.37 -7.61 7.46
N LYS A 56 -3.54 -8.16 7.80
CA LYS A 56 -3.72 -9.59 8.11
C LYS A 56 -3.73 -10.46 6.85
N GLY A 57 -3.62 -9.87 5.64
CA GLY A 57 -3.68 -10.59 4.37
C GLY A 57 -5.05 -11.18 4.06
N LYS A 58 -6.12 -10.75 4.75
CA LYS A 58 -7.49 -11.21 4.49
C LYS A 58 -8.04 -10.61 3.21
N GLU A 59 -7.76 -9.33 3.01
CA GLU A 59 -8.19 -8.51 1.87
C GLU A 59 -6.98 -7.81 1.24
N PHE A 60 -7.18 -7.15 0.11
CA PHE A 60 -6.19 -6.26 -0.49
C PHE A 60 -6.86 -4.96 -0.89
N LEU A 61 -6.10 -3.88 -0.79
CA LEU A 61 -6.52 -2.56 -1.23
C LEU A 61 -6.60 -2.53 -2.76
N GLN A 62 -7.58 -1.80 -3.29
CA GLN A 62 -7.79 -1.61 -4.72
C GLN A 62 -8.05 -0.14 -5.02
N GLY A 63 -7.81 0.29 -6.26
CA GLY A 63 -8.07 1.66 -6.69
C GLY A 63 -7.19 2.68 -5.95
N LYS A 64 -7.79 3.79 -5.50
CA LYS A 64 -7.08 4.91 -4.88
C LYS A 64 -6.23 4.49 -3.64
N PRO A 65 -6.74 3.71 -2.68
CA PRO A 65 -5.92 3.24 -1.55
C PRO A 65 -4.69 2.42 -1.96
N ALA A 66 -4.79 1.57 -2.99
CA ALA A 66 -3.64 0.80 -3.47
C ALA A 66 -2.59 1.69 -4.13
N ILE A 67 -3.02 2.68 -4.90
CA ILE A 67 -2.13 3.69 -5.51
C ILE A 67 -1.42 4.51 -4.42
N ASN A 68 -2.17 4.97 -3.42
CA ASN A 68 -1.61 5.72 -2.30
C ASN A 68 -0.59 4.89 -1.51
N LEU A 69 -0.82 3.58 -1.32
CA LEU A 69 0.13 2.70 -0.66
C LEU A 69 1.48 2.65 -1.38
N VAL A 70 1.46 2.59 -2.70
CA VAL A 70 2.68 2.60 -3.52
C VAL A 70 3.35 3.96 -3.47
N HIS A 71 2.60 5.05 -3.58
CA HIS A 71 3.16 6.40 -3.45
C HIS A 71 3.83 6.63 -2.10
N LEU A 72 3.22 6.16 -1.00
CA LEU A 72 3.82 6.24 0.33
C LEU A 72 5.14 5.47 0.38
N LEU A 73 5.20 4.28 -0.21
CA LEU A 73 6.45 3.53 -0.30
C LEU A 73 7.55 4.35 -0.98
N PHE A 74 7.25 5.02 -2.10
CA PHE A 74 8.21 5.90 -2.78
C PHE A 74 8.57 7.14 -1.95
N ILE A 75 7.62 7.76 -1.25
CA ILE A 75 7.91 8.93 -0.39
C ILE A 75 8.86 8.54 0.75
N PHE A 76 8.71 7.34 1.31
CA PHE A 76 9.53 6.90 2.44
C PHE A 76 10.84 6.22 2.05
N PHE A 77 10.90 5.58 0.88
CA PHE A 77 12.02 4.71 0.49
C PHE A 77 12.50 4.88 -0.96
N GLY A 78 11.88 5.77 -1.75
CA GLY A 78 12.39 6.17 -3.05
C GLY A 78 13.50 7.20 -2.87
N GLU A 79 14.63 6.97 -3.52
CA GLU A 79 15.69 7.98 -3.68
C GLU A 79 15.29 9.07 -4.69
#